data_AF-A0A7J8NBM7-F1
#
_entry.id   AF-A0A7J8NBM7-F1
#
_cell.length_a   1.000
_cell.length_b   1.000
_cell.length_c   1.000
_cell.angle_alpha   90.00
_cell.angle_beta   90.00
_cell.angle_gamma   90.00
#
_symmetry.space_group_name_H-M   'P 1'
#
loop_
_entity.id
_entity.type
_entity.pdbx_description
1 polymer ?
#
loop_
_entity_poly.entity_id
_entity_poly.type
_entity_poly.pdbx_seq_one_letter_code
_entity_poly.pdbx_strand_id
1 'polypeptide(L)' 'MTDATLLVSLPQPVPEIFDLFDDIILMAEGKILYHGPRDRILDLFENCGFRCPP' A
#
# COMPACT_ATOMS: atom_id res chain seq x y z
N MET A 1 22.18 13.18 4.22
CA MET A 1 21.04 12.29 3.94
C MET A 1 21.11 11.19 4.97
N THR A 2 20.06 10.98 5.76
CA THR A 2 20.02 9.91 6.76
C THR A 2 19.67 8.61 6.04
N ASP A 3 20.56 7.62 6.01
CA ASP A 3 20.25 6.25 5.58
C ASP A 3 19.36 5.60 6.65
N ALA A 4 18.08 5.90 6.59
CA ALA A 4 17.10 5.41 7.55
C ALA A 4 15.89 4.82 6.82
N THR A 5 15.46 3.64 7.26
CA THR A 5 14.17 3.05 6.86
C THR A 5 13.12 3.43 7.90
N LEU A 6 12.02 4.04 7.46
CA LEU A 6 10.92 4.45 8.32
C LEU A 6 9.73 3.51 8.08
N LEU A 7 9.17 2.99 9.18
CA LEU A 7 7.90 2.25 9.16
C LEU A 7 6.81 3.13 9.79
N VAL A 8 5.74 3.38 9.04
CA VAL A 8 4.61 4.20 9.48
C VAL A 8 3.33 3.41 9.30
N SER A 9 2.44 3.47 10.30
CA SER A 9 1.09 2.91 10.22
C SER A 9 0.07 4.04 10.30
N LEU A 10 -0.81 4.11 9.30
CA LEU A 10 -1.85 5.12 9.18
C LEU A 10 -3.21 4.44 9.04
N PRO A 11 -4.20 4.76 9.90
CA PRO A 11 -5.58 4.35 9.65
C PRO A 11 -6.15 5.18 8.50
N GLN A 12 -6.27 4.57 7.31
CA GLN A 12 -6.81 5.16 6.07
C GLN A 12 -6.16 6.49 5.66
N PRO A 13 -4.95 6.45 5.04
CA PRO A 13 -4.34 7.65 4.49
C PRO A 13 -5.17 8.22 3.33
N VAL A 14 -5.14 9.55 3.18
CA VAL A 14 -5.62 10.21 1.96
C VAL A 14 -4.70 9.88 0.78
N PRO A 15 -5.18 9.95 -0.48
CA PRO A 15 -4.41 9.57 -1.66
C PRO A 15 -3.03 10.24 -1.75
N GLU A 16 -2.95 11.53 -1.41
CA GLU A 16 -1.71 12.30 -1.48
C GLU A 16 -0.65 11.79 -0.49
N ILE A 17 -1.08 11.23 0.64
CA ILE A 17 -0.18 10.62 1.64
C ILE A 17 0.20 9.21 1.22
N PHE A 18 -0.73 8.46 0.62
CA PHE A 18 -0.44 7.15 0.05
C PHE A 18 0.66 7.22 -1.01
N ASP A 19 0.67 8.27 -1.83
CA ASP A 19 1.66 8.48 -2.90
C ASP A 19 3.09 8.79 -2.42
N LEU A 20 3.28 9.08 -1.13
CA LEU A 20 4.60 9.34 -0.54
C LEU A 20 5.36 8.07 -0.14
N PHE A 21 4.73 6.90 -0.18
CA PHE A 21 5.34 5.64 0.25
C PHE A 21 6.01 4.90 -0.90
N ASP A 22 7.19 4.33 -0.64
CA ASP A 22 7.89 3.44 -1.56
C ASP A 22 7.23 2.05 -1.59
N ASP A 23 7.09 1.45 -0.41
CA ASP A 23 6.46 0.13 -0.19
C ASP A 23 5.20 0.25 0.68
N ILE A 24 4.23 -0.62 0.42
CA ILE A 24 2.97 -0.72 1.16
C ILE A 24 2.87 -2.10 1.82
N ILE A 25 2.50 -2.11 3.11
CA ILE A 25 2.03 -3.31 3.81
C ILE A 25 0.53 -3.14 4.04
N LEU A 26 -0.28 -3.91 3.33
CA LEU A 26 -1.73 -3.93 3.52
C LEU A 26 -2.11 -5.13 4.39
N MET A 27 -2.82 -4.87 5.48
CA MET A 27 -3.26 -5.89 6.44
C MET A 27 -4.77 -5.89 6.62
N ALA A 28 -5.35 -7.08 6.75
CA ALA A 28 -6.74 -7.27 7.15
C ALA A 28 -6.84 -8.50 8.06
N GLU A 29 -7.60 -8.41 9.15
CA GLU A 29 -7.84 -9.52 10.07
C GLU A 29 -6.57 -10.25 10.55
N GLY A 30 -5.50 -9.48 10.80
CA GLY A 30 -4.21 -10.03 11.25
C GLY A 30 -3.40 -10.73 10.15
N LYS A 31 -3.83 -10.68 8.88
CA LYS A 31 -3.13 -11.25 7.73
C LYS A 31 -2.58 -10.14 6.85
N ILE A 32 -1.40 -10.39 6.25
CA ILE A 32 -0.83 -9.53 5.21
C ILE A 32 -1.48 -9.91 3.89
N LEU A 33 -2.19 -8.96 3.28
CA LEU A 33 -2.78 -9.12 1.95
C LEU A 33 -1.80 -8.71 0.85
N TYR A 34 -0.95 -7.71 1.13
CA TYR A 34 0.04 -7.20 0.20
C TYR A 34 1.27 -6.68 0.95
N HIS A 35 2.45 -6.93 0.39
CA HIS A 35 3.72 -6.33 0.81
C HIS A 35 4.61 -6.13 -0.41
N GLY A 36 4.91 -4.89 -0.75
CA GLY A 36 5.79 -4.55 -1.87
C GLY A 36 5.57 -3.13 -2.41
N PRO A 37 6.09 -2.84 -3.62
CA PRO A 37 6.07 -1.51 -4.21
C PRO A 37 4.67 -0.94 -4.39
N ARG A 38 4.46 0.32 -3.96
CA ARG A 38 3.16 1.00 -4.05
C ARG A 38 2.51 0.92 -5.44
N ASP A 39 3.31 1.04 -6.50
CA ASP A 39 2.85 1.06 -7.90
C ASP A 39 2.30 -0.29 -8.40
N ARG A 40 2.56 -1.40 -7.70
CA ARG A 40 2.09 -2.74 -8.09
C ARG A 40 0.83 -3.20 -7.39
N ILE A 41 0.36 -2.47 -6.38
CA ILE A 41 -0.78 -2.91 -5.57
C ILE A 41 -2.05 -2.99 -6.42
N LEU A 42 -2.28 -2.02 -7.31
CA LEU A 42 -3.48 -1.98 -8.16
C LEU A 42 -3.51 -3.17 -9.12
N ASP A 43 -2.41 -3.45 -9.81
CA ASP A 43 -2.29 -4.61 -10.70
C ASP A 43 -2.62 -5.92 -9.98
N LEU A 44 -2.16 -6.09 -8.74
CA LEU A 44 -2.45 -7.28 -7.93
C LEU A 44 -3.95 -7.42 -7.63
N PHE A 45 -4.61 -6.33 -7.24
CA PHE A 45 -6.06 -6.34 -6.96
C PHE A 45 -6.89 -6.53 -8.24
N GLU A 46 -6.47 -5.94 -9.35
CA GLU A 46 -7.10 -6.14 -10.67
C GLU A 46 -7.01 -7.58 -11.15
N ASN A 47 -5.85 -8.23 -10.97
CA ASN A 47 -5.67 -9.65 -11.28
C ASN A 47 -6.55 -10.56 -10.39
N CYS A 48 -6.93 -10.10 -9.20
CA CYS A 48 -7.90 -10.78 -8.33
C CYS A 48 -9.37 -10.49 -8.70
N GLY A 49 -9.62 -9.66 -9.71
CA GLY A 49 -10.96 -9.27 -10.16
C GLY A 49 -11.55 -8.04 -9.47
N PHE A 50 -10.76 -7.32 -8.65
CA PHE A 50 -11.19 -6.08 -8.02
C PHE A 50 -10.75 -4.88 -8.85
N ARG A 51 -11.67 -3.95 -9.14
CA ARG A 51 -11.33 -2.69 -9.82
C ARG A 51 -11.78 -1.53 -8.97
N CYS A 52 -10.98 -0.46 -8.95
CA CYS A 52 -11.40 0.77 -8.33
C CYS A 52 -12.67 1.29 -9.02
N PRO A 53 -13.67 1.76 -8.26
CA PRO A 53 -14.82 2.45 -8.83
C PRO A 53 -14.37 3.73 -9.55
N PRO A 54 -15.17 4.22 -10.52
CA PRO A 54 -14.90 5.46 -11.25
C PRO A 54 -14.95 6.71 -10.36
#